data_AF-A0A351KTN2-F1
#
_entry.id   AF-A0A351KTN2-F1
#
_cell.length_a   1.000
_cell.length_b   1.000
_cell.length_c   1.000
_cell.angle_alpha   90.00
_cell.angle_beta   90.00
_cell.angle_gamma   90.00
#
_symmetry.space_group_name_H-M   'P 1'
#
loop_
_entity.id
_entity.type
_entity.pdbx_description
1 polymer ?
#
loop_
_entity_poly.entity_id
_entity_poly.type
_entity_poly.pdbx_seq_one_letter_code
_entity_poly.pdbx_strand_id
1 'polypeptide(L)'
;MTYTREHKLEAFDFSPLFVEMAPVAFLEASIRSLGVGKIDQEKRQLKVDPEDLPKLIAALPKSADITRVMGPPESVVNENGLRILVYRFKADSLPVDKEYEERRIAEAKLYFDPSKDEILGLKGRFAGLKLSIDYKKLAGR
;
A
#
# COMPACT_ATOMS: atom_id res chain seq x y z
N MET A 1 3.94 -12.85 12.17
CA MET A 1 4.78 -13.34 11.07
C MET A 1 5.38 -14.68 11.46
N THR A 2 5.13 -15.72 10.68
CA THR A 2 5.73 -17.05 10.86
C THR A 2 6.51 -17.45 9.61
N TYR A 3 7.56 -18.23 9.81
CA TYR A 3 8.44 -18.72 8.75
C TYR A 3 8.52 -20.25 8.81
N THR A 4 8.64 -20.88 7.65
CA THR A 4 8.91 -22.32 7.56
C THR A 4 10.32 -22.64 8.04
N ARG A 5 10.61 -23.93 8.24
CA ARG A 5 11.97 -24.42 8.56
C ARG A 5 13.01 -24.09 7.49
N GLU A 6 12.58 -23.75 6.27
CA GLU A 6 13.41 -23.36 5.13
C GLU A 6 13.58 -21.82 5.03
N HIS A 7 13.21 -21.07 6.08
CA HIS A 7 13.24 -19.61 6.12
C HIS A 7 12.37 -18.92 5.06
N LYS A 8 11.30 -19.57 4.59
CA LYS A 8 10.28 -18.94 3.72
C LYS A 8 9.15 -18.37 4.56
N LEU A 9 8.54 -17.27 4.11
CA LEU A 9 7.37 -16.68 4.77
C LEU A 9 6.17 -17.65 4.68
N GLU A 10 5.62 -18.04 5.83
CA GLU A 10 4.47 -18.97 5.91
C GLU A 10 3.17 -18.22 6.17
N ALA A 11 3.16 -17.32 7.16
CA ALA A 11 2.02 -16.46 7.44
C ALA A 11 2.43 -15.05 7.85
N PHE A 12 1.62 -14.08 7.44
CA PHE A 12 1.76 -12.67 7.78
C PHE A 12 0.41 -12.12 8.20
N ASP A 13 0.29 -11.68 9.44
CA ASP A 13 -0.88 -10.97 9.93
C ASP A 13 -0.75 -9.49 9.63
N PHE A 14 -1.61 -8.98 8.76
CA PHE A 14 -1.76 -7.55 8.58
C PHE A 14 -2.54 -6.97 9.75
N SER A 15 -2.17 -5.75 10.17
CA SER A 15 -3.01 -4.99 11.09
C SER A 15 -4.44 -4.92 10.53
N PRO A 16 -5.49 -5.11 11.35
CA PRO A 16 -6.87 -4.97 10.90
C PRO A 16 -7.13 -3.64 10.17
N LEU A 17 -6.46 -2.56 10.60
CA LEU A 17 -6.52 -1.25 9.95
C LEU A 17 -6.02 -1.28 8.50
N PHE A 18 -5.01 -2.11 8.22
CA PHE A 18 -4.42 -2.23 6.90
C PHE A 18 -5.30 -3.01 5.93
N VAL A 19 -6.01 -4.03 6.41
CA VAL A 19 -6.93 -4.85 5.62
C VAL A 19 -8.17 -4.07 5.16
N GLU A 20 -8.60 -3.07 5.94
CA GLU A 20 -9.70 -2.16 5.57
C GLU A 20 -9.28 -1.15 4.47
N MET A 21 -7.99 -0.79 4.39
CA MET A 21 -7.49 0.14 3.37
C MET A 21 -7.22 -0.49 2.01
N ALA A 22 -6.80 -1.76 2.02
CA ALA A 22 -6.52 -2.54 0.83
C ALA A 22 -7.37 -3.80 0.93
N PRO A 23 -8.52 -3.88 0.20
CA PRO A 23 -9.41 -5.01 0.33
C PRO A 23 -8.63 -6.31 0.16
N VAL A 24 -8.94 -7.32 0.96
CA VAL A 24 -8.18 -8.58 1.07
C VAL A 24 -7.78 -9.13 -0.30
N ALA A 25 -8.69 -9.10 -1.27
CA ALA A 25 -8.46 -9.55 -2.64
C ALA A 25 -7.32 -8.78 -3.35
N PHE A 26 -7.27 -7.44 -3.21
CA PHE A 26 -6.21 -6.61 -3.78
C PHE A 26 -4.86 -6.83 -3.11
N LEU A 27 -4.87 -6.99 -1.78
CA LEU A 27 -3.65 -7.24 -1.03
C LEU A 27 -3.07 -8.61 -1.35
N GLU A 28 -3.92 -9.64 -1.38
CA GLU A 28 -3.53 -10.99 -1.76
C GLU A 28 -2.97 -11.01 -3.19
N ALA A 29 -3.67 -10.39 -4.15
CA ALA A 29 -3.18 -10.30 -5.52
C ALA A 29 -1.83 -9.57 -5.59
N SER A 30 -1.66 -8.47 -4.84
CA SER A 30 -0.40 -7.72 -4.78
C SER A 30 0.73 -8.56 -4.16
N ILE A 31 0.46 -9.40 -3.17
CA ILE A 31 1.49 -10.29 -2.58
C ILE A 31 1.84 -11.43 -3.53
N ARG A 32 0.83 -12.08 -4.12
CA ARG A 32 1.03 -13.15 -5.13
C ARG A 32 1.78 -12.63 -6.35
N SER A 33 1.55 -11.37 -6.73
CA SER A 33 2.24 -10.69 -7.83
C SER A 33 3.76 -10.70 -7.65
N LEU A 34 4.26 -10.65 -6.41
CA LEU A 34 5.70 -10.65 -6.13
C LEU A 34 6.37 -11.95 -6.62
N GLY A 35 5.64 -13.06 -6.65
CA GLY A 35 6.14 -14.35 -7.14
C GLY A 35 6.36 -14.41 -8.65
N VAL A 36 5.69 -13.54 -9.42
CA VAL A 36 5.85 -13.42 -10.88
C VAL A 36 6.60 -12.15 -11.28
N GLY A 37 7.02 -11.34 -10.31
CA GLY A 37 7.70 -10.08 -10.54
C GLY A 37 9.08 -10.25 -11.15
N LYS A 38 9.44 -9.31 -12.04
CA LYS A 38 10.77 -9.24 -12.65
C LYS A 38 11.66 -8.29 -11.85
N ILE A 39 12.87 -8.72 -11.56
CA ILE A 39 13.88 -7.91 -10.86
C ILE A 39 14.60 -7.05 -11.89
N ASP A 40 14.41 -5.73 -11.80
CA ASP A 40 15.21 -4.72 -12.47
C ASP A 40 16.47 -4.50 -11.61
N GLN A 41 17.58 -5.18 -11.95
CA GLN A 41 18.82 -5.13 -11.17
C GLN A 41 19.49 -3.76 -11.22
N GLU A 42 19.38 -3.03 -12.33
CA GLU A 42 19.93 -1.69 -12.45
C GLU A 42 19.25 -0.71 -11.49
N LYS A 43 17.91 -0.76 -11.42
CA LYS A 43 17.13 0.13 -10.55
C LYS A 43 16.90 -0.44 -9.14
N ARG A 44 17.31 -1.69 -8.90
CA ARG A 44 17.04 -2.46 -7.68
C ARG A 44 15.55 -2.47 -7.33
N GLN A 45 14.72 -2.75 -8.34
CA GLN A 45 13.26 -2.72 -8.24
C GLN A 45 12.66 -4.07 -8.61
N LEU A 46 11.69 -4.53 -7.83
CA LEU A 46 10.80 -5.60 -8.25
C LEU A 46 9.59 -4.97 -8.94
N LYS A 47 9.36 -5.32 -10.20
CA LYS A 47 8.21 -4.85 -10.98
C LYS A 47 7.33 -6.02 -11.38
N VAL A 48 6.04 -5.83 -11.25
CA VAL A 48 5.04 -6.78 -11.75
C VAL A 48 4.22 -6.07 -12.81
N ASP A 49 4.00 -6.74 -13.94
CA ASP A 49 3.10 -6.22 -14.96
C ASP A 49 1.66 -6.45 -14.50
N PRO A 50 0.79 -5.43 -14.44
CA PRO A 50 -0.60 -5.60 -14.10
C PRO A 50 -1.39 -6.50 -15.07
N GLU A 51 -0.89 -6.71 -16.30
CA GLU A 51 -1.50 -7.65 -17.26
C GLU A 51 -1.29 -9.12 -16.86
N ASP A 52 -0.20 -9.41 -16.13
CA ASP A 52 0.10 -10.75 -15.62
C ASP A 52 -0.71 -11.10 -14.36
N LEU A 53 -1.55 -10.18 -13.88
CA LEU A 53 -2.33 -10.34 -12.65
C LEU A 53 -3.80 -10.64 -12.93
N PRO A 54 -4.42 -11.53 -12.12
CA PRO A 54 -5.84 -11.78 -12.22
C PRO A 54 -6.61 -10.48 -11.94
N LYS A 55 -7.47 -10.08 -12.88
CA LYS A 55 -8.33 -8.91 -12.73
C LYS A 55 -9.28 -9.14 -11.55
N LEU A 56 -9.33 -8.16 -10.65
CA LEU A 56 -10.17 -8.25 -9.46
C LEU A 56 -11.50 -7.56 -9.70
N ILE A 57 -12.58 -8.27 -9.37
CA ILE A 57 -13.94 -7.72 -9.29
C ILE A 57 -14.24 -7.50 -7.81
N ALA A 58 -13.75 -6.39 -7.27
CA ALA A 58 -14.01 -5.99 -5.89
C ALA A 58 -14.32 -4.50 -5.85
N ALA A 59 -15.20 -4.11 -4.92
CA ALA A 59 -15.49 -2.70 -4.69
C ALA A 59 -14.23 -1.99 -4.19
N LEU A 60 -13.95 -0.83 -4.76
CA LEU A 60 -12.86 0.02 -4.31
C LEU A 60 -13.30 0.73 -3.03
N PRO A 61 -12.45 0.78 -1.99
CA PRO A 61 -12.81 1.43 -0.73
C PRO A 61 -13.03 2.93 -0.95
N LYS A 62 -14.03 3.47 -0.24
CA LYS A 62 -14.35 4.89 -0.26
C LYS A 62 -13.57 5.65 0.80
N SER A 63 -13.47 6.96 0.65
CA SER A 63 -12.72 7.79 1.60
C SER A 63 -13.33 7.76 3.00
N ALA A 64 -14.66 7.68 3.08
CA ALA A 64 -15.40 7.56 4.34
C ALA A 64 -15.07 6.26 5.10
N ASP A 65 -14.97 5.14 4.38
CA ASP A 65 -14.65 3.84 4.98
C ASP A 65 -13.24 3.84 5.58
N ILE A 66 -12.29 4.42 4.85
CA ILE A 66 -10.90 4.54 5.31
C ILE A 66 -10.79 5.50 6.50
N THR A 67 -11.45 6.66 6.45
CA THR A 67 -11.41 7.64 7.54
C THR A 67 -12.07 7.12 8.82
N ARG A 68 -13.13 6.31 8.70
CA ARG A 68 -13.79 5.64 9.83
C ARG A 68 -12.83 4.73 10.61
N VAL A 69 -11.95 4.04 9.89
CA VAL A 69 -11.04 3.04 10.46
C VAL A 69 -9.74 3.69 10.93
N MET A 70 -9.17 4.59 10.14
CA MET A 70 -7.86 5.20 10.36
C MET A 70 -7.91 6.50 11.17
N GLY A 71 -9.11 7.03 11.38
CA GLY A 71 -9.28 8.40 11.84
C GLY A 71 -9.00 9.43 10.74
N PRO A 72 -9.06 10.72 11.10
CA PRO A 72 -8.79 11.80 10.16
C PRO A 72 -7.34 11.73 9.65
N PRO A 73 -7.10 12.00 8.36
CA PRO A 73 -5.75 12.11 7.84
C PRO A 73 -5.02 13.30 8.48
N GLU A 74 -3.69 13.24 8.49
CA GLU A 74 -2.85 14.38 8.92
C GLU A 74 -3.06 15.57 7.99
N SER A 75 -3.17 15.31 6.68
CA SER A 75 -3.46 16.36 5.70
C SER A 75 -4.26 15.82 4.51
N VAL A 76 -5.02 16.73 3.90
CA VAL A 76 -5.75 16.49 2.66
C VAL A 76 -5.22 17.47 1.62
N VAL A 77 -4.74 16.94 0.49
CA VAL A 77 -4.18 17.71 -0.61
C VAL A 77 -5.03 17.48 -1.85
N ASN A 78 -5.34 18.53 -2.61
CA ASN A 78 -5.97 18.40 -3.92
C ASN A 78 -4.92 18.68 -4.99
N GLU A 79 -4.64 17.70 -5.84
CA GLU A 79 -3.59 17.79 -6.86
C GLU A 79 -4.05 17.10 -8.15
N ASN A 80 -3.91 17.77 -9.30
CA ASN A 80 -4.29 17.22 -10.61
C ASN A 80 -5.73 16.68 -10.68
N GLY A 81 -6.67 17.33 -9.97
CA GLY A 81 -8.06 16.89 -9.89
C GLY A 81 -8.30 15.66 -9.01
N LEU A 82 -7.27 15.18 -8.29
CA LEU A 82 -7.38 14.08 -7.33
C LEU A 82 -7.39 14.62 -5.91
N ARG A 83 -8.15 13.94 -5.04
CA ARG A 83 -8.08 14.16 -3.59
C ARG A 83 -7.08 13.18 -2.99
N ILE A 84 -6.08 13.70 -2.27
CA ILE A 84 -5.02 12.91 -1.67
C ILE A 84 -5.16 12.98 -0.16
N LEU A 85 -5.39 11.85 0.49
CA LEU A 85 -5.33 11.72 1.95
C LEU A 85 -3.93 11.29 2.34
N VAL A 86 -3.29 12.04 3.23
CA VAL A 86 -1.93 11.76 3.71
C VAL A 86 -2.00 11.33 5.17
N TYR A 87 -1.47 10.13 5.42
CA TYR A 87 -1.29 9.57 6.74
C TYR A 87 0.21 9.39 7.02
N ARG A 88 0.66 9.81 8.20
CA ARG A 88 2.01 9.52 8.70
C ARG A 88 1.96 8.71 9.98
N PHE A 89 2.81 7.70 10.02
CA PHE A 89 2.99 6.82 11.16
C PHE A 89 4.44 6.85 11.58
N LYS A 90 4.67 6.95 12.88
CA LYS A 90 6.02 6.76 13.43
C LYS A 90 6.16 5.30 13.80
N ALA A 91 7.09 4.60 13.18
CA ALA A 91 7.45 3.25 13.59
C ALA A 91 8.01 3.31 15.03
N ASP A 92 7.40 2.51 15.91
CA ASP A 92 7.94 2.27 17.23
C ASP A 92 9.06 1.22 17.09
N SER A 93 10.29 1.70 17.00
CA SER A 93 11.49 0.89 16.89
C SER A 93 12.52 1.38 17.88
N LEU A 94 13.48 0.51 18.22
CA LEU A 94 14.66 0.90 19.00
C LEU A 94 15.30 2.17 18.41
N PRO A 95 15.80 3.09 19.25
CA PRO A 95 16.42 4.32 18.78
C PRO A 95 17.54 3.99 17.79
N VAL A 96 17.42 4.53 16.58
CA VAL A 96 18.44 4.47 15.53
C VAL A 96 19.22 5.78 15.53
N ASP A 97 20.43 5.78 14.98
CA ASP A 97 21.22 6.99 14.84
C ASP A 97 20.42 8.11 14.16
N LYS A 98 20.68 9.38 14.54
CA LYS A 98 19.94 10.56 14.04
C LYS A 98 19.81 10.62 12.51
N GLU A 99 20.79 10.10 11.79
CA GLU A 99 20.79 10.05 10.31
C GLU A 99 19.73 9.09 9.72
N TYR A 100 19.18 8.18 10.53
CA TYR A 100 18.19 7.18 10.14
C TYR A 100 16.78 7.46 10.69
N GLU A 101 16.60 8.53 11.47
CA GLU A 101 15.31 8.92 12.07
C GLU A 101 14.22 9.16 11.01
N GLU A 102 14.55 9.73 9.85
CA GLU A 102 13.58 9.90 8.76
C GLU A 102 13.05 8.57 8.21
N ARG A 103 13.81 7.47 8.36
CA ARG A 103 13.38 6.13 7.92
C ARG A 103 12.37 5.49 8.86
N ARG A 104 12.19 6.05 10.05
CA ARG A 104 11.15 5.64 11.01
C ARG A 104 9.79 6.22 10.68
N ILE A 105 9.73 7.27 9.86
CA ILE A 105 8.46 7.85 9.42
C ILE A 105 7.96 7.02 8.24
N ALA A 106 6.85 6.34 8.45
CA ALA A 106 6.07 5.76 7.38
C ALA A 106 5.04 6.78 6.90
N GLU A 107 4.94 6.96 5.58
CA GLU A 107 3.98 7.86 4.96
C GLU A 107 3.12 7.06 3.98
N ALA A 108 1.80 7.18 4.09
CA ALA A 108 0.84 6.60 3.17
C ALA A 108 0.02 7.73 2.52
N LYS A 109 0.08 7.79 1.19
CA LYS A 109 -0.74 8.68 0.35
C LYS A 109 -1.78 7.85 -0.36
N LEU A 110 -3.04 8.18 -0.13
CA LEU A 110 -4.20 7.54 -0.75
C LEU A 110 -4.81 8.52 -1.74
N TYR A 111 -4.88 8.12 -3.00
CA TYR A 111 -5.35 8.96 -4.09
C TYR A 111 -6.79 8.60 -4.41
N PHE A 112 -7.70 9.57 -4.41
CA PHE A 112 -9.12 9.39 -4.66
C PHE A 112 -9.60 10.17 -5.88
N ASP A 113 -10.54 9.56 -6.59
CA ASP A 113 -11.38 10.23 -7.56
C ASP A 113 -12.47 11.04 -6.82
N PRO A 114 -12.48 12.38 -6.87
CA PRO A 114 -13.47 13.16 -6.14
C PRO A 114 -14.89 13.03 -6.71
N SER A 115 -15.07 12.57 -7.96
CA SER A 115 -16.40 12.40 -8.56
C SER A 115 -17.10 11.13 -8.08
N LYS A 116 -16.33 10.06 -7.85
CA LYS A 116 -16.85 8.75 -7.43
C LYS A 116 -16.57 8.41 -5.97
N ASP A 117 -15.68 9.17 -5.34
CA ASP A 117 -15.12 8.91 -4.02
C ASP A 117 -14.45 7.52 -3.90
N GLU A 118 -13.85 7.05 -4.99
CA GLU A 118 -13.17 5.74 -5.05
C GLU A 118 -11.65 5.92 -5.01
N ILE A 119 -10.95 5.01 -4.31
CA ILE A 119 -9.48 4.98 -4.33
C ILE A 119 -8.96 4.62 -5.73
N LEU A 120 -7.97 5.36 -6.20
CA LEU A 120 -7.29 5.13 -7.49
C LEU A 120 -5.89 4.56 -7.30
N GLY A 121 -5.23 4.90 -6.20
CA GLY A 121 -3.88 4.47 -5.93
C GLY A 121 -3.49 4.62 -4.47
N LEU A 122 -2.47 3.85 -4.08
CA LEU A 122 -1.81 3.94 -2.79
C LEU A 122 -0.31 4.07 -3.03
N LYS A 123 0.33 5.06 -2.39
CA LYS A 123 1.79 5.13 -2.31
C LYS A 123 2.19 5.14 -0.84
N GLY A 124 2.95 4.13 -0.45
CA GLY A 124 3.47 3.96 0.89
C GLY A 124 4.99 4.06 0.90
N ARG A 125 5.55 4.72 1.91
CA ARG A 125 6.94 4.54 2.33
C ARG A 125 6.91 3.94 3.72
N PHE A 126 7.56 2.80 3.92
CA PHE A 126 7.63 2.13 5.22
C PHE A 126 9.02 1.53 5.42
N ALA A 127 9.71 1.88 6.52
CA ALA A 127 11.03 1.33 6.87
C ALA A 127 12.06 1.35 5.71
N GLY A 128 12.03 2.39 4.87
CA GLY A 128 12.91 2.52 3.69
C GLY A 128 12.42 1.81 2.41
N LEU A 129 11.36 1.00 2.50
CA LEU A 129 10.68 0.41 1.34
C LEU A 129 9.65 1.38 0.77
N LYS A 130 9.54 1.43 -0.56
CA LYS A 130 8.50 2.17 -1.28
C LYS A 130 7.54 1.17 -1.91
N LEU A 131 6.25 1.28 -1.56
CA LEU A 131 5.15 0.53 -2.14
C LEU A 131 4.30 1.47 -2.99
N SER A 132 3.89 1.03 -4.18
CA SER A 132 2.94 1.75 -5.01
C SER A 132 1.96 0.74 -5.60
N ILE A 133 0.66 0.99 -5.40
CA ILE A 133 -0.43 0.18 -5.93
C ILE A 133 -1.28 1.08 -6.81
N ASP A 134 -1.54 0.63 -8.04
CA ASP A 134 -2.47 1.27 -8.98
C ASP A 134 -3.76 0.44 -9.04
N TYR A 135 -4.78 0.89 -8.33
CA TYR A 135 -6.05 0.16 -8.22
C TYR A 135 -6.84 0.19 -9.53
N LYS A 136 -6.64 1.20 -10.39
CA LYS A 136 -7.30 1.23 -11.71
C LYS A 136 -6.83 0.09 -12.60
N LYS A 137 -5.53 -0.24 -12.55
CA LYS A 137 -4.97 -1.32 -13.38
C LYS A 137 -5.34 -2.71 -12.86
N LEU A 138 -5.55 -2.85 -11.56
CA LEU A 138 -5.93 -4.10 -10.88
C LEU A 138 -7.44 -4.37 -10.95
N ALA A 139 -8.26 -3.32 -10.87
CA ALA A 139 -9.70 -3.44 -11.08
C ALA A 139 -9.95 -3.78 -12.56
N GLY A 140 -10.69 -4.86 -12.84
CA GLY A 140 -11.05 -5.27 -14.20
C GLY A 140 -12.13 -4.39 -14.81
N ARG A 141 -11.93 -3.07 -14.86
CA ARG A 141 -12.85 -2.07 -15.41
C ARG A 141 -12.19 -1.27 -16.51
#